data_AF-A0A7C9IRU5-F1
#
_entry.id   AF-A0A7C9IRU5-F1
#
_cell.length_a   1.000
_cell.length_b   1.000
_cell.length_c   1.000
_cell.angle_alpha   90.00
_cell.angle_beta   90.00
_cell.angle_gamma   90.00
#
_symmetry.space_group_name_H-M   'P 1'
#
loop_
_entity.id
_entity.type
_entity.pdbx_description
1 polymer ?
#
loop_
_entity_poly.entity_id
_entity_poly.type
_entity_poly.pdbx_seq_one_letter_code
_entity_poly.pdbx_strand_id
1 'polypeptide(L)'
;MREAELETTLAQSLGAEAARAALDALIAAWGGCRLDIPKGTFSKKRRRDDEIRQRHRAGADLFALRDLYGLSDRHLRRILFTTH
;
A
#
# COMPACT_ATOMS: atom_id res chain seq x y z
N MET A 1 -17.79 -2.01 0.52
CA MET A 1 -17.53 -2.52 1.87
C MET A 1 -18.12 -1.51 2.82
N ARG A 2 -19.00 -1.95 3.71
CA ARG A 2 -19.65 -1.10 4.72
C ARG A 2 -18.73 -0.93 5.93
N GLU A 3 -18.94 0.10 6.73
CA GLU A 3 -18.11 0.44 7.92
C GLU A 3 -17.96 -0.76 8.88
N ALA A 4 -19.06 -1.43 9.22
CA ALA A 4 -19.05 -2.60 10.10
C ALA A 4 -18.24 -3.79 9.53
N GLU A 5 -18.21 -3.96 8.20
CA GLU A 5 -17.43 -5.01 7.55
C GLU A 5 -15.92 -4.71 7.64
N LEU A 6 -15.55 -3.43 7.54
CA LEU A 6 -14.16 -2.97 7.68
C LEU A 6 -13.67 -3.14 9.13
N GLU A 7 -14.49 -2.74 10.12
CA GLU A 7 -14.19 -2.91 11.54
C GLU A 7 -13.94 -4.38 11.88
N THR A 8 -14.84 -5.26 11.43
CA THR A 8 -14.72 -6.71 11.66
C THR A 8 -13.46 -7.29 11.02
N THR A 9 -13.11 -6.85 9.81
CA THR A 9 -11.90 -7.31 9.11
C THR A 9 -10.63 -6.84 9.82
N LEU A 10 -10.59 -5.59 10.28
CA LEU A 10 -9.46 -5.05 11.04
C LEU A 10 -9.32 -5.74 12.41
N ALA A 11 -10.43 -6.04 13.07
CA ALA A 11 -10.45 -6.71 14.37
C ALA A 11 -9.82 -8.11 14.33
N GLN A 12 -9.91 -8.82 13.21
CA GLN A 12 -9.27 -10.12 13.03
C GLN A 12 -7.73 -10.07 13.07
N SER A 13 -7.11 -8.94 12.73
CA SER A 13 -5.65 -8.80 12.69
C SER A 13 -5.08 -7.97 13.84
N LEU A 14 -5.86 -7.02 14.38
CA LEU A 14 -5.38 -6.01 15.33
C LEU A 14 -6.05 -6.13 16.72
N GLY A 15 -7.14 -6.89 16.83
CA GLY A 15 -8.03 -6.88 17.99
C GLY A 15 -9.09 -5.77 17.91
N ALA A 16 -10.18 -5.92 18.67
CA ALA A 16 -11.38 -5.09 18.54
C ALA A 16 -11.13 -3.59 18.86
N GLU A 17 -10.43 -3.29 19.95
CA GLU A 17 -10.17 -1.90 20.36
C GLU A 17 -9.26 -1.15 19.37
N ALA A 18 -8.18 -1.81 18.92
CA ALA A 18 -7.26 -1.23 17.94
C ALA A 18 -7.92 -1.05 16.56
N ALA A 19 -8.82 -1.97 16.18
CA ALA A 19 -9.58 -1.87 14.95
C ALA A 19 -10.54 -0.67 14.97
N ARG A 20 -11.24 -0.45 16.08
CA ARG A 20 -12.13 0.70 16.24
C ARG A 20 -11.35 2.03 16.20
N ALA A 21 -10.24 2.12 16.93
CA ALA A 21 -9.39 3.30 16.90
C ALA A 21 -8.82 3.60 15.50
N ALA A 22 -8.40 2.57 14.77
CA ALA A 22 -7.93 2.72 13.39
C ALA A 22 -9.05 3.20 12.45
N LEU A 23 -10.27 2.68 12.62
CA LEU A 23 -11.42 3.09 11.84
C LEU A 23 -11.81 4.56 12.10
N ASP A 24 -11.86 4.98 13.36
CA ASP A 24 -12.17 6.35 13.73
C ASP A 24 -11.12 7.33 13.17
N ALA A 25 -9.83 6.96 13.19
CA ALA A 25 -8.77 7.74 12.56
C ALA A 25 -8.93 7.84 11.02
N LEU A 26 -9.33 6.76 10.35
CA LEU A 26 -9.60 6.76 8.91
C LEU A 26 -10.79 7.66 8.56
N ILE A 27 -11.87 7.61 9.35
CA ILE A 27 -13.05 8.46 9.17
C ILE A 27 -12.71 9.92 9.46
N ALA A 28 -11.90 10.21 10.49
CA ALA A 28 -11.49 11.59 10.78
C ALA A 28 -10.62 12.19 9.66
N ALA A 29 -9.72 11.39 9.08
CA ALA A 29 -8.83 11.84 8.02
C ALA A 29 -9.53 11.97 6.65
N TRP A 30 -10.45 11.05 6.32
CA TRP A 30 -11.00 10.90 4.97
C TRP A 30 -12.53 10.85 4.90
N GLY A 31 -13.22 11.09 6.02
CA GLY A 31 -14.68 11.15 6.10
C GLY A 31 -15.23 12.25 5.19
N GLY A 32 -16.34 11.94 4.52
CA GLY A 32 -16.96 12.83 3.52
C GLY A 32 -16.37 12.71 2.11
N CYS A 33 -15.22 12.07 1.94
CA CYS A 33 -14.64 11.78 0.63
C CYS A 33 -15.12 10.42 0.09
N ARG A 34 -15.42 10.36 -1.22
CA ARG A 34 -15.59 9.08 -1.91
C ARG A 34 -14.20 8.53 -2.27
N LEU A 35 -13.74 7.55 -1.51
CA LEU A 35 -12.52 6.82 -1.83
C LEU A 35 -12.81 5.76 -2.90
N ASP A 36 -12.21 5.92 -4.08
CA ASP A 36 -12.13 4.82 -5.04
C ASP A 36 -10.94 3.94 -4.65
N ILE A 37 -11.23 2.71 -4.22
CA ILE A 37 -10.20 1.72 -3.91
C ILE A 37 -10.00 0.90 -5.19
N PRO A 38 -8.97 1.18 -5.98
CA PRO A 38 -8.83 0.54 -7.28
C PRO A 38 -8.61 -0.96 -7.07
N LYS A 39 -9.52 -1.78 -7.59
CA LYS A 39 -9.44 -3.25 -7.52
C LYS A 39 -8.77 -3.81 -8.77
N GLY A 40 -7.96 -4.85 -8.62
CA GLY A 40 -7.40 -5.61 -9.74
C GLY A 40 -5.87 -5.67 -9.80
N THR A 41 -5.37 -6.30 -10.85
CA THR A 41 -3.93 -6.55 -11.07
C THR A 41 -3.13 -5.27 -11.30
N PHE A 42 -3.73 -4.26 -11.93
CA PHE A 42 -3.09 -2.97 -12.18
C PHE A 42 -2.80 -2.23 -10.87
N SER A 43 -3.78 -2.16 -9.95
CA SER A 43 -3.61 -1.53 -8.64
C SER A 43 -2.55 -2.22 -7.80
N LYS A 44 -2.49 -3.55 -7.83
CA LYS A 44 -1.45 -4.33 -7.13
C LYS A 44 -0.06 -3.99 -7.67
N LYS A 45 0.09 -3.90 -9.00
CA LYS A 45 1.35 -3.50 -9.64
C LYS A 45 1.74 -2.07 -9.25
N ARG A 46 0.79 -1.12 -9.31
CA ARG A 46 1.04 0.27 -8.92
C ARG A 46 1.48 0.38 -7.46
N ARG A 47 0.78 -0.30 -6.54
CA ARG A 47 1.15 -0.32 -5.12
C ARG A 47 2.55 -0.88 -4.90
N ARG A 48 2.89 -2.01 -5.54
CA ARG A 48 4.24 -2.58 -5.49
C ARG A 48 5.28 -1.58 -5.99
N ASP A 49 5.01 -0.93 -7.12
CA ASP A 49 5.93 0.03 -7.72
C ASP A 49 6.12 1.27 -6.83
N ASP A 50 5.07 1.75 -6.16
CA ASP A 50 5.14 2.83 -5.17
C ASP A 50 5.93 2.42 -3.92
N GLU A 51 5.74 1.19 -3.42
CA GLU A 51 6.53 0.65 -2.29
C GLU A 51 8.03 0.52 -2.65
N ILE A 52 8.35 0.09 -3.88
CA ILE A 52 9.73 0.04 -4.38
C ILE A 52 10.34 1.45 -4.38
N ARG A 53 9.62 2.47 -4.88
CA ARG A 53 10.08 3.86 -4.86
C ARG A 53 10.28 4.37 -3.45
N GLN A 54 9.37 4.07 -2.53
CA GLN A 54 9.45 4.49 -1.13
C GLN A 54 10.68 3.89 -0.44
N ARG A 55 10.93 2.59 -0.62
CA ARG A 55 12.12 1.92 -0.07
C ARG A 55 13.43 2.46 -0.65
N HIS A 56 13.45 2.72 -1.96
CA HIS A 56 14.62 3.35 -2.59
C HIS A 56 14.88 4.75 -2.03
N ARG A 57 13.83 5.57 -1.84
CA ARG A 57 13.95 6.89 -1.18
C ARG A 57 14.42 6.77 0.28
N ALA A 58 14.08 5.69 0.96
CA ALA A 58 14.57 5.38 2.31
C ALA A 58 16.00 4.81 2.33
N GLY A 59 16.66 4.67 1.17
CA GLY A 59 18.07 4.27 1.06
C GLY A 59 18.31 2.80 0.68
N ALA A 60 17.27 2.03 0.35
CA ALA A 60 17.46 0.66 -0.16
C ALA A 60 18.12 0.68 -1.55
N ASP A 61 19.17 -0.12 -1.72
CA ASP A 61 19.87 -0.26 -3.00
C ASP A 61 19.15 -1.22 -3.96
N LEU A 62 19.62 -1.27 -5.21
CA LEU A 62 19.02 -2.11 -6.25
C LEU A 62 19.13 -3.61 -5.94
N PHE A 63 20.18 -4.04 -5.24
CA PHE A 63 20.38 -5.44 -4.87
C PHE A 63 19.35 -5.88 -3.83
N ALA A 64 19.17 -5.11 -2.76
CA ALA A 64 18.15 -5.38 -1.75
C ALA A 64 16.74 -5.39 -2.36
N LEU A 65 16.43 -4.45 -3.27
CA LEU A 65 15.14 -4.42 -3.96
C LEU A 65 14.93 -5.62 -4.87
N ARG A 66 15.97 -6.09 -5.56
CA ARG A 66 15.90 -7.31 -6.39
C ARG A 66 15.56 -8.52 -5.55
N ASP A 67 16.27 -8.71 -4.43
CA ASP A 67 16.10 -9.90 -3.60
C ASP A 67 14.74 -9.88 -2.89
N LEU A 68 14.22 -8.70 -2.51
CA LEU A 68 12.90 -8.53 -1.90
C LEU A 68 11.74 -8.77 -2.86
N TYR A 69 11.84 -8.31 -4.11
CA TYR A 69 10.72 -8.30 -5.06
C TYR A 69 10.84 -9.30 -6.21
N GLY A 70 11.99 -9.99 -6.34
CA GLY A 70 12.24 -10.96 -7.40
C GLY A 70 12.22 -10.36 -8.82
N LEU A 71 12.48 -9.06 -8.95
CA LEU A 71 12.42 -8.33 -10.23
C LEU A 71 13.80 -8.16 -10.84
N SER A 72 13.90 -8.19 -12.17
CA SER A 72 15.15 -7.91 -12.85
C SER A 72 15.59 -6.46 -12.69
N ASP A 73 16.90 -6.21 -12.75
CA ASP A 73 17.48 -4.87 -12.62
C ASP A 73 16.90 -3.88 -13.63
N ARG A 74 16.69 -4.33 -14.88
CA ARG A 74 16.01 -3.54 -15.92
C ARG A 74 14.61 -3.11 -15.50
N HIS A 75 13.85 -4.00 -14.86
CA HIS A 75 12.49 -3.69 -14.42
C HIS A 75 12.52 -2.69 -13.26
N LEU A 76 13.41 -2.87 -12.29
CA LEU A 76 13.58 -1.95 -11.16
C LEU A 76 13.97 -0.55 -11.63
N ARG A 77 14.95 -0.45 -12.55
CA ARG A 77 15.35 0.82 -13.16
C ARG A 77 14.19 1.52 -13.86
N ARG A 78 13.34 0.77 -14.58
CA ARG A 78 12.13 1.33 -15.20
C ARG A 78 11.17 1.89 -14.15
N ILE A 79 10.96 1.20 -13.03
CA ILE A 79 10.07 1.69 -11.97
C ILE A 79 10.60 2.97 -11.31
N LEU A 80 11.92 3.02 -11.08
CA LEU A 80 12.59 4.09 -10.33
C LEU A 80 12.91 5.33 -11.17
N PHE A 81 13.23 5.16 -12.45
CA PHE A 81 13.76 6.22 -13.31
C PHE A 81 12.89 6.56 -14.52
N THR A 82 11.75 5.90 -14.71
CA THR A 82 10.78 6.37 -15.72
C THR A 82 10.09 7.63 -15.22
N THR A 83 10.53 8.77 -15.73
CA THR A 83 9.79 10.04 -15.71
C THR A 83 8.58 9.93 -16.62
N HIS A 84 7.39 10.15 -16.05
CA HIS A 84 6.17 10.47 -16.79
C HIS A 84 6.16 11.95 -17.14
#